data_AF-A0A7C7HF89-F1
#
_entry.id   AF-A0A7C7HF89-F1
#
_cell.length_a   1.000
_cell.length_b   1.000
_cell.length_c   1.000
_cell.angle_alpha   90.00
_cell.angle_beta   90.00
_cell.angle_gamma   90.00
#
_symmetry.space_group_name_H-M   'P 1'
#
loop_
_entity.id
_entity.type
_entity.pdbx_description
1 polymer ?
#
loop_
_entity_poly.entity_id
_entity_poly.type
_entity_poly.pdbx_seq_one_letter_code
_entity_poly.pdbx_strand_id
1 'polypeptide(L)' 'MNGVEKAEGELKGKIKDGEILHIGQYPQAGYQLIGLLDEVAIFNVARKEAEIAESMNKGVVLAVETSDKLATTWARIKGF' A
#
# COMPACT_ATOMS: atom_id res chain seq x y z
N MET A 1 11.60 -8.89 4.91
CA MET A 1 12.17 -8.60 3.58
C MET A 1 11.64 -9.62 2.60
N ASN A 2 11.15 -9.19 1.43
CA ASN A 2 10.50 -10.05 0.43
C ASN A 2 9.31 -10.85 0.99
N GLY A 3 8.41 -10.17 1.72
CA GLY A 3 7.23 -10.81 2.32
C GLY A 3 7.47 -11.66 3.58
N VAL A 4 8.72 -11.81 4.04
CA VAL A 4 9.04 -12.52 5.30
C VAL A 4 9.27 -11.53 6.42
N GLU A 5 8.69 -11.77 7.60
CA GLU A 5 8.95 -10.95 8.80
C GLU A 5 10.45 -10.94 9.14
N LYS A 6 10.96 -9.76 9.55
CA LYS A 6 12.35 -9.62 9.99
C LYS A 6 12.49 -9.15 11.43
N ALA A 7 11.47 -8.50 11.97
CA ALA A 7 11.42 -8.02 13.34
C ALA A 7 9.98 -7.62 13.71
N GLU A 8 9.65 -7.77 14.99
CA GLU A 8 8.46 -7.23 15.63
C GLU A 8 8.84 -6.41 16.87
N GLY A 9 7.97 -5.50 17.29
CA GLY A 9 8.18 -4.71 18.50
C GLY A 9 7.13 -3.64 18.73
N GLU A 10 7.10 -3.13 19.96
CA GLU A 10 6.22 -2.03 20.35
C GLU A 10 6.89 -0.66 20.17
N LEU A 11 6.16 0.30 19.62
CA LEU A 11 6.63 1.67 19.52
C LEU A 11 6.55 2.36 20.89
N LYS A 12 7.68 2.88 21.38
CA LYS A 12 7.74 3.72 22.58
C LYS A 12 7.85 5.20 22.16
N GLY A 13 6.74 5.93 22.17
CA GLY A 13 6.71 7.37 21.85
C GLY A 13 5.43 7.80 21.13
N LYS A 14 5.27 9.11 20.90
CA LYS A 14 4.20 9.66 20.05
C LYS A 14 4.71 9.85 18.63
N ILE A 15 3.89 9.49 17.65
CA ILE A 15 4.13 9.85 16.24
C ILE A 15 3.82 11.35 16.11
N LYS A 16 4.72 12.11 15.48
CA LYS A 16 4.46 13.50 15.11
C LYS A 16 3.55 13.52 13.86
N ASP A 17 2.50 14.32 13.90
CA ASP A 17 1.54 14.48 12.79
C ASP A 17 1.75 15.82 12.08
N GLY A 18 1.31 15.94 10.82
CA GLY A 18 1.32 17.17 10.03
C GLY A 18 2.57 17.43 9.18
N GLU A 19 3.48 16.46 9.09
CA GLU A 19 4.69 16.57 8.26
C GLU A 19 4.43 16.15 6.81
N ILE A 20 5.29 16.57 5.89
CA ILE A 20 5.21 16.23 4.46
C ILE A 20 5.60 14.75 4.27
N LEU A 21 4.80 14.01 3.51
CA LEU A 21 5.17 12.68 3.04
C LEU A 21 6.29 12.79 2.00
N HIS A 22 7.45 12.23 2.33
CA HIS A 22 8.57 12.07 1.41
C HIS A 22 8.65 10.61 0.96
N ILE A 23 8.63 10.37 -0.36
CA ILE A 23 8.86 9.05 -0.97
C ILE A 23 10.18 9.09 -1.73
N GLY A 24 11.05 8.10 -1.51
CA GLY A 24 12.35 8.01 -2.18
C GLY A 24 13.41 9.00 -1.69
N GLN A 25 13.16 9.73 -0.59
CA GLN A 25 14.14 10.63 0.02
C GLN A 25 13.88 10.85 1.51
N TYR A 26 14.92 11.25 2.23
CA TYR A 26 14.83 11.85 3.57
C TYR A 26 15.70 13.11 3.60
N PRO A 27 15.11 14.31 3.36
CA PRO A 27 15.85 15.54 3.13
C PRO A 27 16.76 15.94 4.30
N GLN A 28 16.29 15.76 5.53
CA GLN A 28 17.00 16.22 6.73
C GLN A 28 18.31 15.46 6.98
N ALA A 29 18.45 14.24 6.46
CA ALA A 29 19.68 13.45 6.56
C ALA A 29 20.41 13.27 5.22
N GLY A 30 19.94 13.92 4.15
CA GLY A 30 20.56 13.85 2.83
C GLY A 30 20.46 12.49 2.13
N TYR A 31 19.57 11.59 2.59
CA TYR A 31 19.39 10.30 1.94
C TYR A 31 18.46 10.43 0.75
N GLN A 32 18.90 9.94 -0.39
CA GLN A 32 18.14 9.90 -1.63
C GLN A 32 18.19 8.48 -2.18
N LEU A 33 17.06 7.99 -2.66
CA LEU A 33 17.02 6.75 -3.41
C LEU A 33 17.78 6.96 -4.73
N ILE A 34 18.76 6.11 -4.99
CA ILE A 34 19.41 6.00 -6.30
C ILE A 34 18.89 4.72 -6.93
N GLY A 35 17.82 4.84 -7.73
CA GLY A 35 17.11 3.70 -8.32
C GLY A 35 15.69 4.07 -8.75
N LEU A 36 14.89 3.06 -9.08
CA LEU A 36 13.48 3.21 -9.44
C LEU A 36 12.58 2.65 -8.33
N LEU A 37 11.45 3.31 -8.08
CA LEU A 37 10.34 2.78 -7.30
C LEU A 37 9.23 2.39 -8.26
N ASP A 38 8.65 1.22 -8.04
CA ASP A 38 7.45 0.77 -8.72
C ASP A 38 6.47 0.19 -7.70
N GLU A 39 5.18 0.22 -8.02
CA GLU A 39 4.09 -0.38 -7.25
C GLU A 39 4.01 0.01 -5.76
N VAL A 40 4.24 1.30 -5.44
CA VAL A 40 4.15 1.81 -4.05
C VAL A 40 2.70 1.80 -3.55
N ALA A 41 2.46 1.17 -2.39
CA ALA A 41 1.18 1.23 -1.69
C ALA A 41 1.32 1.66 -0.23
N ILE A 42 0.35 2.43 0.24
CA ILE A 42 0.25 2.94 1.62
C ILE A 42 -1.13 2.55 2.15
N PHE A 43 -1.15 1.95 3.35
CA PHE A 43 -2.38 1.52 4.01
C PHE A 43 -2.60 2.33 5.28
N ASN A 44 -3.85 2.73 5.53
CA ASN A 44 -4.27 3.40 6.76
C ASN A 44 -4.66 2.41 7.88
N VAL A 45 -4.50 1.11 7.65
CA VAL A 45 -4.83 0.02 8.56
C VAL A 45 -3.68 -0.97 8.64
N ALA A 46 -3.55 -1.63 9.80
CA ALA A 46 -2.60 -2.71 9.97
C ALA A 46 -3.01 -3.92 9.12
N ARG A 47 -2.07 -4.45 8.32
CA ARG A 47 -2.27 -5.62 7.47
C ARG A 47 -1.75 -6.89 8.15
N LYS A 48 -2.35 -8.03 7.82
CA LYS A 48 -1.87 -9.34 8.32
C LYS A 48 -0.63 -9.77 7.53
N GLU A 49 0.22 -10.59 8.15
CA GLU A 49 1.44 -11.10 7.50
C GLU A 49 1.15 -11.76 6.14
N ALA A 50 0.12 -12.62 6.08
CA ALA A 50 -0.26 -13.29 4.83
C ALA A 50 -0.65 -12.30 3.71
N GLU A 51 -1.30 -11.19 4.04
CA GLU A 51 -1.71 -10.17 3.07
C GLU A 51 -0.52 -9.35 2.58
N ILE A 52 0.45 -9.09 3.46
CA ILE A 52 1.71 -8.46 3.11
C ILE A 52 2.50 -9.38 2.17
N ALA A 53 2.63 -10.66 2.52
CA ALA A 53 3.33 -11.64 1.69
C ALA A 53 2.68 -11.80 0.31
N GLU A 54 1.34 -11.79 0.24
CA GLU A 54 0.64 -11.82 -1.04
C GLU A 54 0.94 -10.57 -1.88
N SER A 55 0.79 -9.38 -1.30
CA SER A 55 1.01 -8.11 -2.00
C SER A 55 2.46 -7.96 -2.49
N MET A 56 3.43 -8.41 -1.69
CA MET A 56 4.85 -8.37 -2.05
C MET A 56 5.22 -9.32 -3.18
N ASN A 57 4.54 -10.47 -3.31
CA ASN A 57 4.89 -11.49 -4.30
C ASN A 57 4.07 -11.39 -5.59
N LYS A 58 2.86 -10.81 -5.53
CA LYS A 58 1.93 -10.75 -6.65
C LYS A 58 1.61 -9.31 -7.10
N GLY A 59 2.21 -8.32 -6.46
CA GLY A 59 1.83 -6.92 -6.62
C GLY A 59 0.58 -6.56 -5.82
N VAL A 60 0.35 -5.26 -5.68
CA VAL A 60 -0.79 -4.73 -4.90
C VAL A 60 -2.05 -4.77 -5.77
N VAL A 61 -2.90 -5.76 -5.53
CA VAL A 61 -4.20 -5.85 -6.20
C VAL A 61 -5.19 -4.94 -5.47
N LEU A 62 -5.59 -3.85 -6.11
CA LEU A 62 -6.74 -3.08 -5.67
C LEU A 62 -7.99 -3.91 -5.96
N ALA A 63 -8.70 -4.32 -4.91
CA ALA A 63 -10.04 -4.87 -5.03
C ALA A 63 -10.95 -3.74 -5.52
N VAL A 64 -11.15 -3.63 -6.84
CA VAL A 64 -12.32 -2.92 -7.34
C VAL A 64 -13.50 -3.85 -7.09
N GLU A 65 -14.43 -3.43 -6.24
CA GLU A 65 -15.67 -4.18 -6.06
C GLU A 65 -16.34 -4.31 -7.42
N THR A 66 -16.83 -5.51 -7.75
CA THR A 66 -17.43 -5.73 -9.07
C THR A 66 -18.71 -4.90 -9.26
N SER A 67 -19.31 -4.42 -8.17
CA SER A 67 -20.38 -3.41 -8.19
C SER A 67 -19.96 -2.09 -8.83
N ASP A 68 -18.67 -1.75 -8.77
CA ASP A 68 -18.13 -0.45 -9.18
C ASP A 68 -17.56 -0.48 -10.60
N LYS A 69 -17.52 -1.66 -11.24
CA LYS A 69 -17.25 -1.75 -12.68
C LYS A 69 -18.47 -1.26 -13.43
N LEU A 70 -18.33 -0.15 -14.16
CA LEU A 70 -19.32 0.42 -15.10
C LEU A 70 -20.06 -0.65 -15.92
N ALA A 71 -19.39 -1.76 -16.26
CA ALA A 71 -19.96 -2.92 -16.95
C ALA A 71 -21.19 -3.54 -16.26
N THR A 72 -21.23 -3.60 -14.92
CA THR A 72 -22.36 -4.14 -14.15
C THR A 72 -23.55 -3.18 -14.17
N THR A 73 -23.28 -1.87 -14.17
CA THR A 73 -24.32 -0.82 -14.30
C THR A 73 -24.97 -0.85 -15.69
N TRP A 74 -24.18 -1.02 -16.77
CA TRP A 74 -24.74 -1.15 -18.13
C TRP A 74 -25.53 -2.44 -18.32
N ALA A 75 -25.09 -3.56 -17.73
CA ALA A 75 -25.85 -4.81 -17.75
C ALA A 75 -27.19 -4.68 -17.01
N ARG A 76 -27.20 -3.97 -15.87
CA ARG A 76 -28.43 -3.69 -15.09
C ARG A 76 -29.40 -2.75 -15.81
N ILE A 77 -28.89 -1.74 -16.53
CA ILE A 77 -29.70 -0.80 -17.31
C ILE A 77 -30.31 -1.49 -18.55
N LYS A 78 -29.59 -2.46 -19.14
CA LYS A 78 -30.06 -3.16 -20.35
C LYS A 78 -30.93 -4.39 -20.09
N GLY A 79 -31.16 -4.78 -18.83
CA GLY A 79 -32.18 -5.76 -18.43
C GLY A 79 -32.28 -6.98 -19.36
N PHE A 80 -31.40 -7.96 -19.16
CA PHE A 80 -31.74 -9.35 -19.43
C PHE A 80 -32.35 -9.96 -18.17
#